data_AF-A0A0E3H8D2-F1
#
_entry.id   AF-A0A0E3H8D2-F1
#
_cell.length_a   1.000
_cell.length_b   1.000
_cell.length_c   1.000
_cell.angle_alpha   90.00
_cell.angle_beta   90.00
_cell.angle_gamma   90.00
#
_symmetry.space_group_name_H-M   'P 1'
#
loop_
_entity.id
_entity.type
_entity.pdbx_description
1 polymer ?
#
loop_
_entity_poly.entity_id
_entity_poly.type
_entity_poly.pdbx_seq_one_letter_code
_entity_poly.pdbx_strand_id
1 'polypeptide(L)'
;MKDLIELKQTFTKENPFVTLKPNIFNLYIESMFDKIFSQLILFFLKQIIDSDYIYKYDNYDSSKISCIGTLGSKNAAILLENYCENHENISESRLHEIKSMVQVLSSIGYKGNIIVTCDRIKILDMDRKMVTDLDGLAVGFSKNKFSVLLIEAKNQRKRGQSASIKQLKRNIDKLNLNTTIESSISCVENYCAYSFTQIDGNKYSKIHR
;
A
#
# COMPACT_ATOMS: atom_id res chain seq x y z
N MET A 1 -27.06 20.06 -0.08
CA MET A 1 -26.73 18.61 -0.22
C MET A 1 -27.13 18.05 -1.59
N LYS A 2 -28.23 18.54 -2.20
CA LYS A 2 -28.55 18.27 -3.62
C LYS A 2 -27.50 18.82 -4.61
N ASP A 3 -26.91 19.96 -4.30
CA ASP A 3 -25.92 20.63 -5.17
C ASP A 3 -24.61 19.84 -5.34
N LEU A 4 -24.21 19.04 -4.34
CA LEU A 4 -23.01 18.19 -4.38
C LEU A 4 -23.19 16.95 -5.26
N ILE A 5 -24.44 16.47 -5.39
CA ILE A 5 -24.79 15.32 -6.22
C ILE A 5 -24.92 15.77 -7.68
N GLU A 6 -25.53 16.94 -7.92
CA GLU A 6 -25.59 17.54 -9.26
C GLU A 6 -24.20 17.88 -9.79
N LEU A 7 -23.32 18.49 -8.99
CA LEU A 7 -21.93 18.74 -9.41
C LEU A 7 -21.23 17.44 -9.87
N LYS A 8 -21.33 16.36 -9.07
CA LYS A 8 -20.72 15.06 -9.40
C LYS A 8 -21.23 14.48 -10.72
N GLN A 9 -22.51 14.67 -11.04
CA GLN A 9 -23.13 14.14 -12.25
C GLN A 9 -22.69 14.92 -13.51
N THR A 10 -22.46 16.23 -13.40
CA THR A 10 -21.92 17.06 -14.49
C THR A 10 -20.47 16.67 -14.82
N PHE A 11 -19.63 16.37 -13.81
CA PHE A 11 -18.23 15.97 -14.03
C PHE A 11 -18.04 14.59 -14.69
N THR A 12 -19.05 13.72 -14.64
CA THR A 12 -18.92 12.35 -15.20
C THR A 12 -19.33 12.22 -16.67
N LYS A 13 -20.00 13.23 -17.25
CA LYS A 13 -20.58 13.11 -18.60
C LYS A 13 -19.86 13.89 -19.69
N GLU A 14 -19.07 14.91 -19.34
CA GLU A 14 -18.37 15.73 -20.32
C GLU A 14 -16.86 15.66 -20.07
N ASN A 15 -16.18 14.83 -20.88
CA ASN A 15 -14.73 14.81 -21.09
C ASN A 15 -13.85 14.55 -19.83
N PRO A 16 -13.34 13.32 -19.62
CA PRO A 16 -12.48 13.00 -18.47
C PRO A 16 -11.09 13.67 -18.48
N PHE A 17 -10.81 14.56 -19.45
CA PHE A 17 -9.48 15.13 -19.72
C PHE A 17 -9.44 16.67 -19.74
N VAL A 18 -10.40 17.37 -19.15
CA VAL A 18 -10.18 18.79 -18.85
C VAL A 18 -9.18 18.85 -17.70
N THR A 19 -7.97 19.33 -17.99
CA THR A 19 -6.99 19.80 -17.00
C THR A 19 -7.63 20.94 -16.22
N LEU A 20 -8.39 20.58 -15.20
CA LEU A 20 -8.90 21.50 -14.20
C LEU A 20 -7.68 22.13 -13.52
N LYS A 21 -7.57 23.46 -13.62
CA LYS A 21 -6.63 24.22 -12.79
C LYS A 21 -6.76 23.69 -11.34
N PRO A 22 -5.66 23.39 -10.64
CA PRO A 22 -5.72 22.79 -9.32
C PRO A 22 -6.61 23.65 -8.41
N ASN A 23 -7.77 23.11 -8.03
CA ASN A 23 -8.62 23.76 -7.04
C ASN A 23 -7.96 23.52 -5.69
N ILE A 24 -7.53 24.58 -5.02
CA ILE A 24 -6.86 24.54 -3.71
C ILE A 24 -7.69 23.73 -2.70
N PHE A 25 -9.03 23.77 -2.81
CA PHE A 25 -9.92 22.98 -1.97
C PHE A 25 -9.82 21.47 -2.22
N ASN A 26 -9.64 21.05 -3.48
CA ASN A 26 -9.45 19.64 -3.83
C ASN A 26 -8.11 19.12 -3.29
N LEU A 27 -7.03 19.90 -3.44
CA LEU A 27 -5.72 19.57 -2.88
C LEU A 27 -5.76 19.42 -1.36
N TYR A 28 -6.54 20.28 -0.68
CA TYR A 28 -6.73 20.19 0.76
C TYR A 28 -7.46 18.90 1.17
N ILE A 29 -8.56 18.57 0.49
CA ILE A 29 -9.33 17.35 0.77
C ILE A 29 -8.49 16.09 0.52
N GLU A 30 -7.77 16.03 -0.60
CA GLU A 30 -6.88 14.91 -0.92
C GLU A 30 -5.82 14.74 0.18
N SER A 31 -5.16 15.83 0.57
CA SER A 31 -4.15 15.81 1.64
C SER A 31 -4.70 15.38 3.00
N MET A 32 -5.99 15.61 3.27
CA MET A 32 -6.66 15.17 4.50
C MET A 32 -6.90 13.66 4.47
N PHE A 33 -7.42 13.13 3.36
CA PHE A 33 -7.65 11.70 3.21
C PHE A 33 -6.33 10.91 3.21
N ASP A 34 -5.26 11.44 2.63
CA ASP A 34 -3.92 10.83 2.71
C ASP A 34 -3.50 10.57 4.16
N LYS A 35 -3.69 11.56 5.06
CA LYS A 35 -3.35 11.43 6.48
C LYS A 35 -4.22 10.39 7.17
N ILE A 36 -5.53 10.40 6.90
CA ILE A 36 -6.48 9.43 7.45
C ILE A 36 -6.09 8.01 7.01
N PHE A 37 -5.85 7.82 5.72
CA PHE A 37 -5.44 6.53 5.16
C PHE A 37 -4.10 6.04 5.71
N SER A 38 -3.13 6.95 5.88
CA SER A 38 -1.84 6.61 6.47
C SER A 38 -2.00 6.12 7.91
N GLN A 39 -2.82 6.82 8.71
CA GLN A 39 -3.12 6.38 10.08
C GLN A 39 -3.88 5.05 10.12
N LEU A 40 -4.82 4.84 9.19
CA LEU A 40 -5.54 3.57 9.07
C LEU A 40 -4.62 2.41 8.72
N ILE A 41 -3.65 2.59 7.82
CA ILE A 41 -2.65 1.56 7.51
C ILE A 41 -1.86 1.17 8.76
N LEU A 42 -1.32 2.15 9.50
CA LEU A 42 -0.56 1.86 10.73
C LEU A 42 -1.44 1.19 11.79
N PHE A 43 -2.69 1.64 11.91
CA PHE A 43 -3.67 1.00 12.79
C PHE A 43 -3.88 -0.47 12.41
N PHE A 44 -4.12 -0.78 11.13
CA PHE A 44 -4.31 -2.16 10.69
C PHE A 44 -3.07 -3.02 10.89
N LEU A 45 -1.87 -2.49 10.61
CA LEU A 45 -0.62 -3.18 10.91
C LEU A 45 -0.53 -3.59 12.38
N LYS A 46 -0.85 -2.66 13.30
CA LYS A 46 -0.90 -2.94 14.73
C LYS A 46 -1.92 -4.02 15.10
N GLN A 47 -3.04 -4.13 14.38
CA GLN A 47 -4.05 -5.16 14.65
C GLN A 47 -3.68 -6.54 14.11
N ILE A 48 -2.85 -6.62 13.06
CA ILE A 48 -2.52 -7.90 12.41
C ILE A 48 -1.16 -8.46 12.78
N ILE A 49 -0.27 -7.66 13.36
CA ILE A 49 1.05 -8.12 13.81
C ILE A 49 0.96 -8.37 15.30
N ASP A 50 1.28 -9.61 15.69
CA ASP A 50 1.20 -10.09 17.06
C ASP A 50 2.46 -9.71 17.87
N SER A 51 2.63 -8.42 18.12
CA SER A 51 3.72 -7.86 18.95
C SER A 51 3.54 -6.35 19.19
N ASP A 52 4.03 -5.89 20.35
CA ASP A 52 4.14 -4.47 20.68
C ASP A 52 5.30 -3.81 19.91
N TYR A 53 5.07 -3.57 18.62
CA TYR A 53 5.99 -2.80 17.78
C TYR A 53 5.56 -1.34 17.62
N ILE A 54 6.56 -0.50 17.34
CA ILE A 54 6.38 0.89 16.96
C ILE A 54 6.44 0.97 15.43
N TYR A 55 5.39 1.51 14.83
CA TYR A 55 5.26 1.67 13.38
C TYR A 55 5.44 3.15 13.01
N LYS A 56 6.31 3.44 12.04
CA LYS A 56 6.48 4.79 11.52
C LYS A 56 6.80 4.77 10.04
N TYR A 57 6.26 5.76 9.31
CA TYR A 57 6.73 6.04 7.96
C TYR A 57 8.15 6.56 7.99
N ASP A 58 8.98 6.13 7.05
CA ASP A 58 10.34 6.59 6.84
C ASP A 58 10.37 7.72 5.80
N ASN A 59 9.62 8.79 6.06
CA ASN A 59 9.46 9.87 5.09
C ASN A 59 10.61 10.88 5.19
N TYR A 60 11.53 10.83 4.22
CA TYR A 60 12.53 11.87 3.98
C TYR A 60 12.09 12.91 2.93
N ASP A 61 10.98 12.68 2.21
CA ASP A 61 10.56 13.51 1.08
C ASP A 61 9.10 13.99 1.20
N SER A 62 8.88 15.27 0.93
CA SER A 62 7.61 15.99 1.06
C SER A 62 6.83 16.14 -0.26
N SER A 63 7.23 15.46 -1.33
CA SER A 63 6.77 15.73 -2.71
C SER A 63 5.80 14.71 -3.37
N LYS A 64 4.66 14.35 -2.74
CA LYS A 64 4.30 13.06 -2.09
C LYS A 64 3.57 12.08 -3.03
N ILE A 65 3.46 10.80 -2.66
CA ILE A 65 2.15 10.16 -2.34
C ILE A 65 2.29 9.38 -1.04
N SER A 66 1.43 9.64 -0.06
CA SER A 66 1.49 8.93 1.22
C SER A 66 0.51 7.77 1.32
N CYS A 67 -0.70 7.88 0.77
CA CYS A 67 -1.64 6.77 0.67
C CYS A 67 -2.68 7.05 -0.43
N ILE A 68 -3.20 6.00 -1.07
CA ILE A 68 -4.32 6.09 -2.02
C ILE A 68 -5.43 5.15 -1.56
N GLY A 69 -6.64 5.68 -1.40
CA GLY A 69 -7.85 4.87 -1.18
C GLY A 69 -8.68 4.79 -2.46
N THR A 70 -9.05 3.59 -2.88
CA THR A 70 -9.90 3.40 -4.07
C THR A 70 -10.63 2.05 -4.07
N LEU A 71 -11.46 1.80 -5.08
CA LEU A 71 -12.11 0.53 -5.32
C LEU A 71 -11.32 -0.28 -6.35
N GLY A 72 -10.79 -1.43 -5.94
CA GLY A 72 -10.10 -2.39 -6.79
C GLY A 72 -8.63 -2.06 -7.05
N SER A 73 -7.81 -3.10 -7.21
CA SER A 73 -6.36 -2.95 -7.38
C SER A 73 -5.98 -2.32 -8.72
N LYS A 74 -6.71 -2.61 -9.80
CA LYS A 74 -6.44 -2.00 -11.11
C LYS A 74 -6.63 -0.48 -11.10
N ASN A 75 -7.64 0.02 -10.39
CA ASN A 75 -7.83 1.46 -10.23
C ASN A 75 -6.71 2.08 -9.40
N ALA A 76 -6.24 1.38 -8.37
CA ALA A 76 -5.08 1.84 -7.59
C ALA A 76 -3.80 1.91 -8.43
N ALA A 77 -3.60 0.94 -9.34
CA ALA A 77 -2.48 0.94 -10.28
C ALA A 77 -2.53 2.17 -11.20
N ILE A 78 -3.68 2.45 -11.81
CA ILE A 78 -3.87 3.64 -12.69
C ILE A 78 -3.58 4.95 -11.94
N LEU A 79 -4.05 5.08 -10.68
CA LEU A 79 -3.77 6.28 -9.88
C LEU A 79 -2.28 6.45 -9.58
N LEU A 80 -1.55 5.35 -9.34
CA LEU A 80 -0.10 5.39 -9.13
C LEU A 80 0.69 5.65 -10.43
N GLU A 81 0.22 5.15 -11.57
CA GLU A 81 0.81 5.45 -12.89
C GLU A 81 0.68 6.94 -13.19
N ASN A 82 -0.52 7.50 -13.05
CA ASN A 82 -0.77 8.94 -13.21
C ASN A 82 0.11 9.78 -12.27
N TYR A 83 0.34 9.32 -11.04
CA TYR A 83 1.25 10.01 -10.12
C TYR A 83 2.67 10.12 -10.69
N CYS A 84 3.20 9.01 -11.19
CA CYS A 84 4.56 8.97 -11.76
C CYS A 84 4.70 9.86 -12.99
N GLU A 85 3.67 9.95 -13.83
CA GLU A 85 3.68 10.78 -15.04
C GLU A 85 3.65 12.28 -14.74
N ASN A 86 3.00 12.67 -13.63
CA ASN A 86 2.77 14.08 -13.29
C ASN A 86 3.78 14.68 -12.30
N HIS A 87 4.80 13.92 -11.86
CA HIS A 87 5.79 14.38 -10.88
C HIS A 87 7.22 14.29 -11.43
N GLU A 88 7.82 15.44 -11.73
CA GLU A 88 9.11 15.55 -12.42
C GLU A 88 10.34 15.26 -11.54
N ASN A 89 10.19 15.09 -10.22
CA ASN A 89 11.33 15.02 -9.27
C ASN A 89 11.40 13.73 -8.44
N ILE A 90 10.81 12.62 -8.91
CA ILE A 90 10.88 11.33 -8.20
C ILE A 90 12.25 10.68 -8.44
N SER A 91 12.98 10.34 -7.37
CA SER A 91 14.26 9.62 -7.48
C SER A 91 14.09 8.26 -8.19
N GLU A 92 15.09 7.78 -8.92
CA GLU A 92 15.03 6.50 -9.65
C GLU A 92 14.66 5.31 -8.75
N SER A 93 15.23 5.27 -7.54
CA SER A 93 14.93 4.21 -6.57
C SER A 93 13.46 4.26 -6.14
N ARG A 94 12.92 5.46 -5.93
CA ARG A 94 11.52 5.64 -5.55
C ARG A 94 10.58 5.30 -6.68
N LEU A 95 10.92 5.73 -7.90
CA LEU A 95 10.17 5.40 -9.11
C LEU A 95 10.11 3.89 -9.34
N HIS A 96 11.21 3.19 -9.06
CA HIS A 96 11.25 1.73 -9.13
C HIS A 96 10.27 1.08 -8.14
N GLU A 97 10.28 1.47 -6.87
CA GLU A 97 9.34 0.98 -5.85
C GLU A 97 7.87 1.20 -6.26
N ILE A 98 7.54 2.38 -6.78
CA ILE A 98 6.17 2.70 -7.21
C ILE A 98 5.77 1.86 -8.43
N LYS A 99 6.64 1.77 -9.45
CA LYS A 99 6.37 0.94 -10.64
C LYS A 99 6.22 -0.55 -10.29
N SER A 100 6.98 -1.04 -9.31
CA SER A 100 6.81 -2.39 -8.79
C SER A 100 5.43 -2.58 -8.13
N MET A 101 4.97 -1.62 -7.33
CA MET A 101 3.62 -1.66 -6.75
C MET A 101 2.54 -1.64 -7.84
N VAL A 102 2.67 -0.80 -8.87
CA VAL A 102 1.76 -0.74 -10.03
C VAL A 102 1.61 -2.11 -10.69
N GLN A 103 2.74 -2.79 -10.98
CA GLN A 103 2.72 -4.11 -11.61
C GLN A 103 2.01 -5.17 -10.75
N VAL A 104 2.26 -5.16 -9.45
CA VAL A 104 1.59 -6.07 -8.51
C VAL A 104 0.08 -5.79 -8.45
N LEU A 105 -0.32 -4.53 -8.33
CA LEU A 105 -1.74 -4.16 -8.27
C LEU A 105 -2.50 -4.52 -9.55
N SER A 106 -1.85 -4.39 -10.71
CA SER A 106 -2.40 -4.80 -12.00
C SER A 106 -2.59 -6.32 -12.12
N SER A 107 -1.76 -7.13 -11.44
CA SER A 107 -1.80 -8.59 -11.54
C SER A 107 -2.76 -9.27 -10.56
N ILE A 108 -2.93 -8.76 -9.33
CA ILE A 108 -3.72 -9.44 -8.28
C ILE A 108 -5.23 -9.48 -8.52
N GLY A 109 -5.76 -8.63 -9.42
CA GLY A 109 -7.18 -8.64 -9.82
C GLY A 109 -8.19 -8.40 -8.67
N TYR A 110 -7.77 -7.74 -7.59
CA TYR A 110 -8.60 -7.48 -6.42
C TYR A 110 -9.69 -6.44 -6.73
N LYS A 111 -10.93 -6.66 -6.26
CA LYS A 111 -12.11 -5.83 -6.60
C LYS A 111 -12.75 -5.07 -5.43
N GLY A 112 -12.27 -5.28 -4.21
CA GLY A 112 -12.82 -4.61 -3.01
C GLY A 112 -12.23 -3.22 -2.79
N ASN A 113 -12.62 -2.58 -1.70
CA ASN A 113 -11.98 -1.34 -1.26
C ASN A 113 -10.53 -1.64 -0.88
N ILE A 114 -9.61 -0.79 -1.32
CA ILE A 114 -8.17 -0.94 -1.08
C ILE A 114 -7.58 0.41 -0.67
N ILE A 115 -6.68 0.38 0.30
CA ILE A 115 -5.81 1.49 0.66
C ILE A 115 -4.38 1.04 0.38
N VAL A 116 -3.64 1.81 -0.41
CA VAL A 116 -2.27 1.51 -0.83
C VAL A 116 -1.34 2.59 -0.30
N THR A 117 -0.19 2.19 0.20
CA THR A 117 0.95 3.09 0.40
C THR A 117 2.17 2.50 -0.28
N CYS A 118 2.91 3.38 -0.96
CA CYS A 118 4.25 3.06 -1.40
C CYS A 118 5.27 3.54 -0.38
N ASP A 119 4.92 4.37 0.62
CA ASP A 119 5.90 4.91 1.56
C ASP A 119 6.47 3.79 2.44
N ARG A 120 7.80 3.81 2.63
CA ARG A 120 8.48 2.80 3.44
C ARG A 120 7.99 2.89 4.88
N ILE A 121 7.59 1.76 5.45
CA ILE A 121 7.18 1.67 6.86
C ILE A 121 8.28 0.97 7.63
N LYS A 122 8.85 1.66 8.63
CA LYS A 122 9.77 1.10 9.61
C LYS A 122 9.00 0.51 10.78
N ILE A 123 9.41 -0.68 11.17
CA ILE A 123 8.85 -1.44 12.29
C ILE A 123 9.97 -1.62 13.30
N LEU A 124 9.78 -1.04 14.48
CA LEU A 124 10.76 -1.02 15.56
C LEU A 124 10.24 -1.81 16.77
N ASP A 125 11.16 -2.37 17.55
CA ASP A 125 10.83 -2.89 18.87
C ASP A 125 10.60 -1.74 19.88
N MET A 126 10.24 -2.11 21.11
CA MET A 126 10.02 -1.16 22.20
C MET A 126 11.30 -0.40 22.62
N ASP A 127 12.48 -0.96 22.33
CA ASP A 127 13.78 -0.30 22.52
C ASP A 127 14.16 0.62 21.34
N ARG A 128 13.24 0.80 20.37
CA ARG A 128 13.42 1.57 19.12
C ARG A 128 14.48 1.01 18.17
N LYS A 129 14.87 -0.26 18.32
CA LYS A 129 15.73 -0.95 17.35
C LYS A 129 14.89 -1.44 16.19
N MET A 130 15.48 -1.41 15.00
CA MET A 130 14.78 -1.80 13.77
C MET A 130 14.61 -3.31 13.68
N VAL A 131 13.36 -3.77 13.65
CA VAL A 131 12.99 -5.18 13.44
C VAL A 131 13.01 -5.48 11.94
N THR A 132 12.30 -4.65 11.17
CA THR A 132 12.21 -4.71 9.72
C THR A 132 11.67 -3.40 9.14
N ASP A 133 11.76 -3.26 7.83
CA ASP A 133 11.06 -2.28 7.02
C ASP A 133 10.24 -2.97 5.92
N LEU A 134 9.26 -2.24 5.39
CA LEU A 134 8.42 -2.65 4.27
C LEU A 134 8.48 -1.58 3.19
N ASP A 135 8.84 -1.95 1.96
CA ASP A 135 8.95 -1.00 0.83
C ASP A 135 7.60 -0.50 0.34
N GLY A 136 6.54 -1.28 0.54
CA GLY A 136 5.18 -0.87 0.21
C GLY A 136 4.16 -1.86 0.76
N LEU A 137 2.93 -1.37 0.90
CA LEU A 137 1.85 -2.13 1.53
C LEU A 137 0.49 -1.71 0.97
N ALA A 138 -0.43 -2.67 0.87
CA ALA A 138 -1.83 -2.36 0.71
C ALA A 138 -2.71 -3.18 1.66
N VAL A 139 -3.83 -2.60 2.06
CA VAL A 139 -4.87 -3.24 2.86
C VAL A 139 -6.18 -3.22 2.10
N GLY A 140 -6.89 -4.35 2.09
CA GLY A 140 -8.10 -4.53 1.30
C GLY A 140 -9.25 -5.09 2.13
N PHE A 141 -10.46 -4.55 1.89
CA PHE A 141 -11.72 -5.08 2.42
C PHE A 141 -12.69 -5.47 1.31
N SER A 142 -13.09 -6.75 1.27
CA SER A 142 -14.08 -7.25 0.30
C SER A 142 -14.91 -8.38 0.90
N LYS A 143 -16.25 -8.30 0.83
CA LYS A 143 -17.17 -9.37 1.24
C LYS A 143 -16.80 -9.97 2.62
N ASN A 144 -16.58 -9.10 3.61
CA ASN A 144 -16.16 -9.45 4.98
C ASN A 144 -14.79 -10.13 5.10
N LYS A 145 -13.93 -10.01 4.09
CA LYS A 145 -12.54 -10.47 4.13
C LYS A 145 -11.61 -9.28 4.24
N PHE A 146 -10.66 -9.38 5.17
CA PHE A 146 -9.53 -8.47 5.27
C PHE A 146 -8.31 -9.10 4.59
N SER A 147 -7.65 -8.37 3.72
CA SER A 147 -6.46 -8.84 3.00
C SER A 147 -5.35 -7.81 3.07
N VAL A 148 -4.11 -8.30 3.09
CA VAL A 148 -2.91 -7.49 3.17
C VAL A 148 -2.00 -7.88 2.03
N LEU A 149 -1.53 -6.87 1.31
CA LEU A 149 -0.49 -6.97 0.31
C LEU A 149 0.79 -6.40 0.90
N LEU A 150 1.86 -7.18 0.90
CA LEU A 150 3.21 -6.72 1.24
C LEU A 150 4.09 -6.86 0.00
N ILE A 151 4.92 -5.85 -0.27
CA ILE A 151 5.88 -5.89 -1.38
C ILE A 151 7.31 -5.62 -0.89
N GLU A 152 8.27 -6.16 -1.64
CA GLU A 152 9.70 -5.89 -1.50
C GLU A 152 10.28 -5.69 -2.91
N ALA A 153 10.88 -4.52 -3.16
CA ALA A 153 11.41 -4.15 -4.46
C ALA A 153 12.91 -3.90 -4.37
N LYS A 154 13.71 -4.67 -5.13
CA LYS A 154 15.17 -4.49 -5.17
C LYS A 154 15.62 -3.99 -6.53
N ASN A 155 16.44 -2.93 -6.50
CA ASN A 155 17.12 -2.42 -7.69
C ASN A 155 17.91 -3.51 -8.43
N GLN A 156 17.91 -3.39 -9.76
CA GLN A 156 18.31 -4.38 -10.75
C GLN A 156 19.76 -4.85 -10.63
N ARG A 157 20.05 -5.78 -9.72
CA ARG A 157 21.29 -6.60 -9.75
C ARG A 157 20.93 -8.00 -10.22
N LYS A 158 21.88 -8.73 -10.83
CA LYS A 158 21.75 -10.11 -11.38
C LYS A 158 21.10 -11.16 -10.44
N ARG A 159 20.84 -10.85 -9.16
CA ARG A 159 20.18 -11.70 -8.17
C ARG A 159 19.01 -11.00 -7.43
N GLY A 160 18.49 -9.90 -7.97
CA GLY A 160 17.51 -9.03 -7.33
C GLY A 160 16.25 -9.79 -6.90
N GLN A 161 15.70 -10.63 -7.78
CA GLN A 161 14.45 -11.34 -7.52
C GLN A 161 14.58 -12.36 -6.37
N SER A 162 15.63 -13.20 -6.37
CA SER A 162 15.88 -14.13 -5.27
C SER A 162 16.15 -13.40 -3.95
N ALA A 163 16.77 -12.22 -4.00
CA ALA A 163 16.98 -11.38 -2.82
C ALA A 163 15.67 -10.82 -2.29
N SER A 164 14.80 -10.28 -3.15
CA SER A 164 13.47 -9.77 -2.78
C SER A 164 12.60 -10.87 -2.16
N ILE A 165 12.58 -12.07 -2.75
CA ILE A 165 11.85 -13.22 -2.19
C ILE A 165 12.35 -13.55 -0.79
N LYS A 166 13.68 -13.69 -0.62
CA LYS A 166 14.28 -14.04 0.67
C LYS A 166 14.02 -12.99 1.73
N GLN A 167 14.10 -11.71 1.37
CA GLN A 167 13.85 -10.62 2.29
C GLN A 167 12.37 -10.53 2.65
N LEU A 168 11.46 -10.57 1.68
CA LEU A 168 10.03 -10.57 1.96
C LEU A 168 9.62 -11.75 2.85
N LYS A 169 10.14 -12.94 2.59
CA LYS A 169 9.91 -14.11 3.46
C LYS A 169 10.37 -13.85 4.89
N ARG A 170 11.61 -13.39 5.07
CA ARG A 170 12.14 -13.04 6.40
C ARG A 170 11.31 -11.96 7.10
N ASN A 171 10.83 -10.97 6.35
CA ASN A 171 10.00 -9.91 6.90
C ASN A 171 8.66 -10.50 7.37
N ILE A 172 7.97 -11.29 6.55
CA ILE A 172 6.72 -11.97 6.94
C ILE A 172 6.93 -12.85 8.19
N ASP A 173 8.01 -13.63 8.23
CA ASP A 173 8.34 -14.50 9.36
C ASP A 173 8.53 -13.68 10.65
N LYS A 174 9.24 -12.54 10.58
CA LYS A 174 9.43 -11.62 11.72
C LYS A 174 8.14 -10.93 12.17
N LEU A 175 7.26 -10.60 11.21
CA LEU A 175 6.01 -9.89 11.47
C LEU A 175 4.95 -10.78 12.10
N ASN A 176 5.10 -12.10 12.02
CA ASN A 176 4.25 -13.05 12.74
C ASN A 176 2.73 -12.74 12.57
N LEU A 177 2.28 -12.55 11.33
CA LEU A 177 0.91 -12.11 11.03
C LEU A 177 -0.15 -12.99 11.73
N ASN A 178 -1.19 -12.35 12.27
CA ASN A 178 -2.33 -12.96 12.96
C ASN A 178 -3.29 -13.60 11.95
N THR A 179 -2.83 -14.65 11.30
CA THR A 179 -3.60 -15.43 10.34
C THR A 179 -3.20 -16.90 10.39
N THR A 180 -4.16 -17.81 10.17
CA THR A 180 -3.86 -19.24 9.96
C THR A 180 -3.54 -19.57 8.50
N ILE A 181 -3.76 -18.61 7.60
CA ILE A 181 -3.51 -18.75 6.16
C ILE A 181 -2.02 -18.53 5.90
N GLU A 182 -1.36 -19.53 5.32
CA GLU A 182 0.04 -19.41 4.94
C GLU A 182 0.23 -18.34 3.86
N SER A 183 1.20 -17.45 4.05
CA SER A 183 1.55 -16.42 3.08
C SER A 183 2.28 -17.05 1.89
N SER A 184 1.66 -16.99 0.70
CA SER A 184 2.35 -17.32 -0.55
C SER A 184 3.12 -16.10 -1.06
N ILE A 185 4.36 -16.34 -1.48
CA ILE A 185 5.20 -15.32 -2.12
C ILE A 185 5.17 -15.55 -3.62
N SER A 186 4.83 -14.51 -4.36
CA SER A 186 4.86 -14.46 -5.81
C SER A 186 5.80 -13.37 -6.29
N CYS A 187 6.11 -13.37 -7.57
CA CYS A 187 6.95 -12.36 -8.19
C CYS A 187 6.25 -11.78 -9.41
N VAL A 188 6.51 -10.51 -9.65
CA VAL A 188 6.27 -9.88 -10.94
C VAL A 188 7.62 -9.57 -11.60
N GLU A 189 7.59 -9.05 -12.82
CA GLU A 189 8.78 -8.52 -13.48
C GLU A 189 9.46 -7.42 -12.62
N ASN A 190 10.63 -6.95 -13.04
CA ASN A 190 11.36 -5.88 -12.33
C ASN A 190 11.79 -6.22 -10.89
N TYR A 191 12.14 -7.47 -10.60
CA TYR A 191 12.78 -7.86 -9.32
C TYR A 191 11.94 -7.55 -8.06
N CYS A 192 10.61 -7.50 -8.20
CA CYS A 192 9.68 -7.33 -7.08
C CYS A 192 9.12 -8.67 -6.62
N ALA A 193 9.15 -8.90 -5.31
CA ALA A 193 8.43 -9.98 -4.66
C ALA A 193 7.23 -9.41 -3.90
N TYR A 194 6.11 -10.15 -3.89
CA TYR A 194 4.94 -9.74 -3.14
C TYR A 194 4.26 -10.93 -2.46
N SER A 195 3.50 -10.64 -1.40
CA SER A 195 2.63 -11.57 -0.71
C SER A 195 1.26 -10.94 -0.54
N PHE A 196 0.23 -11.61 -1.03
CA PHE A 196 -1.16 -11.21 -0.83
C PHE A 196 -1.86 -12.23 0.05
N THR A 197 -2.15 -11.85 1.30
CA THR A 197 -2.62 -12.78 2.33
C THR A 197 -3.93 -12.30 2.92
N GLN A 198 -4.90 -13.21 3.06
CA GLN A 198 -6.11 -12.93 3.84
C GLN A 198 -5.80 -13.08 5.33
N ILE A 199 -6.27 -12.13 6.13
CA ILE A 199 -6.12 -12.15 7.59
C ILE A 199 -7.44 -12.62 8.19
N ASP A 200 -7.39 -13.73 8.95
CA ASP A 200 -8.56 -14.33 9.58
C ASP A 200 -8.66 -14.05 11.09
N GLY A 201 -7.62 -13.49 11.70
CA GLY A 201 -7.57 -13.19 13.14
C GLY A 201 -7.58 -14.42 14.05
N ASN A 202 -7.41 -15.62 13.51
CA ASN A 202 -7.65 -16.88 14.21
C ASN A 202 -6.40 -17.59 14.71
N LYS A 203 -5.22 -17.03 14.50
CA LYS A 203 -3.96 -17.67 14.93
C LYS A 203 -3.91 -17.84 16.45
N TYR A 204 -4.54 -16.93 17.20
CA TYR A 204 -4.51 -16.91 18.66
C TYR A 204 -5.88 -17.01 19.34
N SER A 205 -6.99 -16.94 18.60
CA SER A 205 -8.34 -17.18 19.15
C SER A 205 -8.54 -18.61 19.68
N LYS A 206 -7.60 -19.52 19.36
CA LYS A 206 -7.52 -20.90 19.88
C LYS A 206 -6.72 -21.05 21.18
N ILE A 207 -5.99 -20.03 21.64
CA ILE A 207 -5.19 -20.11 22.88
C ILE A 207 -6.00 -19.65 24.11
N HIS A 208 -7.11 -18.93 23.90
CA HIS A 208 -7.96 -18.40 24.97
C HIS A 208 -9.41 -18.93 24.93
N ARG A 209 -9.63 -20.14 24.40
CA ARG A 209 -10.91 -20.88 24.50
C ARG A 209 -10.70 -22.19 25.20
#